data_AF-A0A919QA33-F1
#
_entry.id   AF-A0A919QA33-F1
#
_cell.length_a   1.000
_cell.length_b   1.000
_cell.length_c   1.000
_cell.angle_alpha   90.00
_cell.angle_beta   90.00
_cell.angle_gamma   90.00
#
_symmetry.space_group_name_H-M   'P 1'
#
loop_
_entity.id
_entity.type
_entity.pdbx_description
1 polymer ?
#
loop_
_entity_poly.entity_id
_entity_poly.type
_entity_poly.pdbx_seq_one_letter_code
_entity_poly.pdbx_strand_id
1 'polypeptide(L)'
;MTTWEDRDLPVLTAVLEMAEKGRAPMDGYEIAEYLGWDELTVQRSLVALAGERPPFFEFTDTTDFDSDGQEISGIHSPTGHARRAVGAWPTPESLAERLVAALEKAAADAEPEQAGHLRKTALWLRENGQAVALGVVGNALSKGIGL
;
A
#
# COMPACT_ATOMS: atom_id res chain seq x y z
N MET A 1 -13.56 17.03 3.88
CA MET A 1 -13.05 15.78 3.33
C MET A 1 -12.89 15.96 1.83
N THR A 2 -11.97 15.22 1.23
CA THR A 2 -11.59 15.36 -0.19
C THR A 2 -12.05 14.15 -0.99
N THR A 3 -12.24 14.31 -2.31
CA THR A 3 -12.58 13.19 -3.22
C THR A 3 -11.63 12.00 -3.07
N TRP A 4 -10.36 12.28 -2.78
CA TRP A 4 -9.37 11.26 -2.48
C TRP A 4 -9.74 10.43 -1.24
N GLU A 5 -10.00 11.08 -0.10
CA GLU A 5 -10.28 10.40 1.18
C GLU A 5 -11.62 9.64 1.14
N ASP A 6 -12.64 10.23 0.49
CA ASP A 6 -14.01 9.72 0.54
C ASP A 6 -14.31 8.67 -0.54
N ARG A 7 -13.58 8.69 -1.65
CA ARG A 7 -13.87 7.84 -2.83
C ARG A 7 -12.67 7.04 -3.28
N ASP A 8 -11.56 7.72 -3.60
CA ASP A 8 -10.45 7.06 -4.31
C ASP A 8 -9.61 6.16 -3.43
N LEU A 9 -9.35 6.57 -2.19
CA LEU A 9 -8.62 5.79 -1.21
C LEU A 9 -9.36 4.50 -0.81
N PRO A 10 -10.67 4.51 -0.49
CA PRO A 10 -11.42 3.28 -0.24
C PRO A 10 -11.42 2.30 -1.43
N VAL A 11 -11.58 2.78 -2.66
CA VAL A 11 -11.54 1.95 -3.87
C VAL A 11 -10.16 1.33 -4.07
N LEU A 12 -9.09 2.12 -3.95
CA LEU A 12 -7.72 1.62 -4.05
C LEU A 12 -7.39 0.59 -2.95
N THR A 13 -7.92 0.78 -1.75
CA THR A 13 -7.76 -0.16 -0.63
C THR A 13 -8.47 -1.48 -0.93
N ALA A 14 -9.72 -1.45 -1.41
CA ALA A 14 -10.45 -2.65 -1.80
C ALA A 14 -9.74 -3.46 -2.89
N VAL A 15 -9.24 -2.78 -3.93
CA VAL A 15 -8.44 -3.40 -5.01
C VAL A 15 -7.25 -4.18 -4.44
N LEU A 16 -6.53 -3.59 -3.49
CA LEU A 16 -5.38 -4.23 -2.85
C LEU A 16 -5.78 -5.43 -2.00
N GLU A 17 -6.79 -5.28 -1.15
CA GLU A 17 -7.28 -6.38 -0.30
C GLU A 17 -7.81 -7.56 -1.13
N MET A 18 -8.53 -7.28 -2.21
CA MET A 18 -9.04 -8.30 -3.12
C MET A 18 -7.90 -9.00 -3.87
N ALA A 19 -6.89 -8.25 -4.33
CA ALA A 19 -5.72 -8.82 -4.97
C ALA A 19 -4.90 -9.71 -4.02
N GLU A 20 -4.74 -9.31 -2.75
CA GLU A 20 -4.08 -10.13 -1.72
C GLU A 20 -4.82 -11.43 -1.42
N LYS A 21 -6.15 -11.45 -1.60
CA LYS A 21 -6.99 -12.65 -1.53
C LYS A 21 -6.96 -13.50 -2.82
N GLY A 22 -6.13 -13.13 -3.80
CA GLY A 22 -5.97 -13.85 -5.06
C GLY A 22 -7.12 -13.64 -6.06
N ARG A 23 -7.90 -12.56 -5.92
CA ARG A 23 -9.06 -12.26 -6.78
C ARG A 23 -8.72 -11.40 -8.00
N ALA A 24 -7.50 -11.47 -8.52
CA ALA A 24 -7.12 -10.75 -9.74
C ALA A 24 -7.19 -11.70 -10.96
N PRO A 25 -7.66 -11.24 -12.14
CA PRO A 25 -8.22 -9.90 -12.41
C PRO A 25 -9.59 -9.69 -11.78
N MET A 26 -9.93 -8.43 -11.51
CA MET A 26 -11.25 -8.02 -11.03
C MET A 26 -11.81 -6.87 -11.87
N ASP A 27 -13.13 -6.70 -11.89
CA ASP A 27 -13.79 -5.59 -12.59
C ASP A 27 -14.40 -4.56 -11.61
N GLY A 28 -14.95 -3.47 -12.17
CA GLY A 28 -15.58 -2.41 -11.38
C GLY A 28 -16.81 -2.88 -10.60
N TYR A 29 -17.56 -3.85 -11.12
CA TYR A 29 -18.74 -4.41 -10.47
C TYR A 29 -18.37 -5.22 -9.23
N GLU A 30 -17.38 -6.10 -9.32
CA GLU A 30 -16.91 -6.91 -8.19
C GLU A 30 -16.36 -6.04 -7.04
N ILE A 31 -15.67 -4.94 -7.38
CA ILE A 31 -15.18 -3.96 -6.40
C ILE A 31 -16.37 -3.20 -5.77
N ALA A 32 -17.36 -2.81 -6.57
CA ALA A 32 -18.56 -2.14 -6.07
C ALA A 32 -19.37 -3.04 -5.12
N GLU A 33 -19.53 -4.33 -5.46
CA GLU A 33 -20.14 -5.32 -4.57
C GLU A 33 -19.36 -5.48 -3.27
N TYR A 34 -18.02 -5.50 -3.33
CA TYR A 34 -17.17 -5.60 -2.13
C TYR A 34 -17.35 -4.41 -1.19
N LEU A 35 -17.51 -3.20 -1.74
CA LEU A 35 -17.70 -1.95 -0.98
C LEU A 35 -19.16 -1.68 -0.61
N GLY A 36 -20.12 -2.34 -1.26
CA GLY A 36 -21.55 -2.00 -1.16
C GLY A 36 -21.87 -0.64 -1.79
N TRP A 37 -21.14 -0.26 -2.84
CA TRP A 37 -21.26 1.03 -3.52
C TRP A 37 -21.94 0.91 -4.88
N ASP A 38 -22.33 2.03 -5.47
CA ASP A 38 -22.76 2.06 -6.87
C ASP A 38 -21.54 1.93 -7.81
N GLU A 39 -21.72 1.15 -8.88
CA GLU A 39 -20.67 0.86 -9.85
C GLU A 39 -20.15 2.12 -10.54
N LEU A 40 -21.00 3.11 -10.81
CA LEU A 40 -20.61 4.35 -11.47
C LEU A 40 -19.63 5.16 -10.62
N THR A 41 -19.84 5.23 -9.31
CA THR A 41 -18.91 5.86 -8.37
C THR A 41 -17.57 5.14 -8.34
N VAL A 42 -17.57 3.80 -8.37
CA VAL A 42 -16.35 2.99 -8.43
C VAL A 42 -15.63 3.20 -9.77
N GLN A 43 -16.32 3.16 -10.91
CA GLN A 43 -15.72 3.40 -12.23
C GLN A 43 -15.07 4.79 -12.32
N ARG A 44 -15.74 5.84 -11.83
CA ARG A 44 -15.16 7.19 -11.77
C ARG A 44 -13.88 7.24 -10.93
N SER A 45 -13.82 6.44 -9.87
CA SER A 45 -12.62 6.31 -9.06
C SER A 45 -11.52 5.55 -9.79
N LEU A 46 -11.84 4.41 -10.40
CA LEU A 46 -10.90 3.61 -11.17
C LEU A 46 -10.27 4.39 -12.32
N VAL A 47 -11.07 5.17 -13.06
CA VAL A 47 -10.57 6.07 -14.12
C VAL A 47 -9.61 7.12 -13.55
N ALA A 48 -9.94 7.73 -12.41
CA ALA A 48 -9.06 8.71 -11.77
C ALA A 48 -7.73 8.05 -11.35
N LEU A 49 -7.78 6.87 -10.72
CA LEU A 49 -6.62 6.11 -10.27
C LEU A 49 -5.76 5.58 -11.45
N ALA A 50 -6.39 5.21 -12.56
CA ALA A 50 -5.72 4.75 -13.78
C ALA A 50 -4.92 5.88 -14.47
N GLY A 51 -5.36 7.13 -14.30
CA GLY A 51 -4.71 8.32 -14.83
C GLY A 51 -3.39 8.69 -14.14
N GLU A 52 -3.11 8.12 -12.96
CA GLU A 52 -1.96 8.51 -12.14
C GLU A 52 -0.61 8.05 -12.69
N ARG A 53 0.45 8.77 -12.29
CA ARG A 53 1.83 8.53 -12.71
C ARG A 53 2.77 8.65 -11.50
N PRO A 54 3.39 7.55 -11.03
CA PRO A 54 3.36 6.18 -11.57
C PRO A 54 1.98 5.50 -11.40
N PRO A 55 1.66 4.47 -12.20
CA PRO A 55 0.34 3.84 -12.15
C PRO A 55 0.11 3.09 -10.83
N PHE A 56 -1.12 3.11 -10.35
CA PHE A 56 -1.54 2.36 -9.16
C PHE A 56 -1.76 0.86 -9.42
N PHE A 57 -2.18 0.51 -10.62
CA PHE A 57 -2.43 -0.85 -11.06
C PHE A 57 -2.28 -0.93 -12.58
N GLU A 58 -2.10 -2.14 -13.09
CA GLU A 58 -2.27 -2.41 -14.51
C GLU A 58 -3.78 -2.54 -14.79
N PHE A 59 -4.24 -2.11 -15.96
CA PHE A 59 -5.65 -2.17 -16.27
C PHE A 59 -5.97 -2.49 -17.74
N THR A 60 -7.17 -2.99 -17.96
CA THR A 60 -7.79 -3.13 -19.27
C THR A 60 -8.84 -2.04 -19.43
N ASP A 61 -8.63 -1.20 -20.44
CA ASP A 61 -9.57 -0.17 -20.87
C ASP A 61 -10.44 -0.77 -21.99
N THR A 62 -11.75 -0.74 -21.81
CA THR A 62 -12.74 -1.22 -22.79
C THR A 62 -13.67 -0.13 -23.26
N THR A 63 -13.28 1.13 -23.10
CA THR A 63 -14.04 2.28 -23.59
C THR A 63 -14.35 2.11 -25.07
N ASP A 64 -15.63 2.13 -25.41
CA ASP A 64 -16.12 2.08 -26.78
C ASP A 64 -16.94 3.34 -27.13
N PHE A 65 -17.46 3.40 -28.36
CA PHE A 65 -18.25 4.54 -28.84
C PHE A 65 -19.64 4.64 -28.23
N ASP A 66 -20.14 3.55 -27.62
CA ASP A 66 -21.45 3.46 -26.99
C ASP A 66 -21.38 3.68 -25.47
N SER A 67 -20.16 3.81 -24.92
CA SER A 67 -19.88 4.04 -23.50
C SER A 67 -20.15 5.52 -23.13
N ASP A 68 -20.85 5.75 -22.01
CA ASP A 68 -21.08 7.10 -21.44
C ASP A 68 -19.82 7.73 -20.80
N GLY A 69 -18.64 7.16 -21.04
CA GLY A 69 -17.36 7.61 -20.49
C GLY A 69 -16.28 6.54 -20.59
N GLN A 70 -15.09 6.84 -20.04
CA GLN A 70 -14.01 5.86 -19.96
C GLN A 70 -14.40 4.72 -19.01
N GLU A 71 -14.18 3.48 -19.42
CA GLU A 71 -14.54 2.29 -18.66
C GLU A 71 -13.32 1.39 -18.41
N ILE A 72 -13.10 1.07 -17.13
CA ILE A 72 -12.02 0.17 -16.69
C ILE A 72 -12.66 -1.18 -16.34
N SER A 73 -12.45 -2.20 -17.17
CA SER A 73 -13.08 -3.53 -17.02
C SER A 73 -12.15 -4.58 -16.44
N GLY A 74 -10.85 -4.34 -16.42
CA GLY A 74 -9.89 -5.26 -15.81
C GLY A 74 -8.91 -4.51 -14.94
N ILE A 75 -8.89 -4.81 -13.65
CA ILE A 75 -7.90 -4.31 -12.70
C ILE A 75 -6.93 -5.45 -12.38
N HIS A 76 -5.65 -5.22 -12.69
CA HIS A 76 -4.57 -6.19 -12.59
C HIS A 76 -3.45 -5.66 -11.70
N SER A 77 -2.64 -6.59 -11.16
CA SER A 77 -1.31 -6.32 -10.59
C SER A 77 -1.16 -4.97 -9.86
N PRO A 78 -1.77 -4.76 -8.67
CA PRO A 78 -1.57 -3.53 -7.93
C PRO A 78 -0.08 -3.26 -7.66
N THR A 79 0.36 -2.03 -7.89
CA THR A 79 1.79 -1.68 -7.87
C THR A 79 2.30 -1.40 -6.46
N GLY A 80 3.61 -1.22 -6.33
CA GLY A 80 4.20 -0.71 -5.08
C GLY A 80 3.77 0.72 -4.76
N HIS A 81 3.36 1.51 -5.76
CA HIS A 81 2.83 2.85 -5.55
C HIS A 81 1.48 2.81 -4.84
N ALA A 82 0.59 1.91 -5.26
CA ALA A 82 -0.72 1.71 -4.61
C ALA A 82 -0.57 1.32 -3.14
N ARG A 83 0.28 0.33 -2.85
CA ARG A 83 0.54 -0.12 -1.47
C ARG A 83 1.04 1.01 -0.56
N ARG A 84 1.85 1.92 -1.07
CA ARG A 84 2.32 3.10 -0.32
C ARG A 84 1.20 4.11 -0.11
N ALA A 85 0.40 4.37 -1.14
CA ALA A 85 -0.68 5.37 -1.08
C ALA A 85 -1.78 4.99 -0.09
N VAL A 86 -2.10 3.70 0.06
CA VAL A 86 -3.09 3.23 1.05
C VAL A 86 -2.52 3.04 2.46
N GLY A 87 -1.23 3.31 2.67
CA GLY A 87 -0.57 3.06 3.95
C GLY A 87 -0.38 1.57 4.30
N ALA A 88 -0.60 0.65 3.35
CA ALA A 88 -0.37 -0.79 3.52
C ALA A 88 1.13 -1.13 3.54
N TRP A 89 2.00 -0.21 3.10
CA TRP A 89 3.41 -0.24 3.46
C TRP A 89 3.59 0.48 4.80
N PRO A 90 4.19 -0.17 5.82
CA PRO A 90 4.44 0.53 7.08
C PRO A 90 5.29 1.76 6.80
N THR A 91 4.86 2.91 7.31
CA THR A 91 5.72 4.09 7.42
C THR A 91 7.03 3.68 8.12
N PRO A 92 8.16 4.35 7.87
CA PRO A 92 9.40 4.07 8.58
C PRO A 92 9.21 4.02 10.11
N GLU A 93 8.34 4.88 10.63
CA GLU A 93 7.97 4.94 12.05
C GLU A 93 7.19 3.69 12.48
N SER A 94 6.14 3.31 11.76
CA SER A 94 5.36 2.10 12.09
C SER A 94 6.15 0.81 11.88
N LEU A 95 7.11 0.80 10.96
CA LEU A 95 8.05 -0.31 10.78
C LEU A 95 9.02 -0.39 11.95
N ALA A 96 9.57 0.74 12.40
CA ALA A 96 10.44 0.81 13.57
C ALA A 96 9.70 0.36 14.84
N GLU A 97 8.46 0.80 15.06
CA GLU A 97 7.63 0.36 16.19
C GLU A 97 7.35 -1.14 16.16
N ARG A 98 7.03 -1.70 14.98
CA ARG A 98 6.84 -3.15 14.81
C ARG A 98 8.12 -3.94 15.07
N LEU A 99 9.28 -3.43 14.65
CA LEU A 99 10.58 -4.05 14.92
C LEU A 99 10.92 -4.01 16.41
N VAL A 100 10.70 -2.88 17.07
CA VAL A 100 10.85 -2.74 18.53
C VAL A 100 9.96 -3.74 19.26
N ALA A 101 8.68 -3.81 18.89
CA ALA A 101 7.73 -4.75 19.50
C ALA A 101 8.15 -6.23 19.28
N ALA A 102 8.65 -6.56 18.09
CA ALA A 102 9.14 -7.92 17.80
C ALA A 102 10.40 -8.27 18.61
N LEU A 103 11.34 -7.32 18.78
CA LEU A 103 12.54 -7.50 19.59
C LEU A 103 12.21 -7.64 21.08
N GLU A 104 11.28 -6.84 21.58
CA GLU A 104 10.81 -6.92 22.98
C GLU A 104 10.11 -8.26 23.25
N LYS A 105 9.27 -8.72 22.30
CA LYS A 105 8.64 -10.04 22.37
C LYS A 105 9.68 -11.15 22.35
N ALA A 106 10.64 -11.12 21.43
CA ALA A 106 11.72 -12.10 21.36
C ALA A 106 12.58 -12.10 22.64
N ALA A 107 12.79 -10.94 23.26
CA ALA A 107 13.52 -10.83 24.52
C ALA A 107 12.76 -11.40 25.74
N ALA A 108 11.44 -11.55 25.65
CA ALA A 108 10.65 -12.14 26.72
C ALA A 108 10.86 -13.66 26.82
N ASP A 109 11.12 -14.31 25.67
CA ASP A 109 11.26 -15.76 25.55
C ASP A 109 12.73 -16.23 25.47
N ALA A 110 13.70 -15.30 25.55
CA ALA A 110 15.12 -15.58 25.38
C ALA A 110 15.89 -15.74 26.70
N GLU A 111 17.03 -16.43 26.62
CA GLU A 111 18.01 -16.53 27.71
C GLU A 111 18.50 -15.13 28.15
N PRO A 112 18.90 -14.93 29.43
CA PRO A 112 19.14 -13.61 30.01
C PRO A 112 20.12 -12.72 29.23
N GLU A 113 21.18 -13.31 28.69
CA GLU A 113 22.18 -12.62 27.88
C GLU A 113 21.61 -12.16 26.53
N GLN A 114 20.88 -13.05 25.84
CA GLN A 114 20.23 -12.76 24.57
C GLN A 114 19.09 -11.74 24.72
N ALA A 115 18.30 -11.85 25.80
CA ALA A 115 17.27 -10.88 26.16
C ALA A 115 17.87 -9.48 26.38
N GLY A 116 19.04 -9.39 27.00
CA GLY A 116 19.77 -8.13 27.18
C GLY A 116 20.16 -7.48 25.85
N HIS A 117 20.69 -8.26 24.90
CA HIS A 117 21.02 -7.77 23.57
C HIS A 117 19.80 -7.30 22.78
N LEU A 118 18.72 -8.07 22.80
CA LEU A 118 17.48 -7.74 22.08
C LEU A 118 16.84 -6.45 22.61
N ARG A 119 16.77 -6.29 23.94
CA ARG A 119 16.26 -5.05 24.57
C ARG A 119 17.13 -3.83 24.25
N LYS A 120 18.46 -4.00 24.25
CA LYS A 120 19.38 -2.91 23.91
C LYS A 120 19.21 -2.44 22.46
N THR A 121 19.02 -3.38 21.54
CA THR A 121 18.74 -3.08 20.12
C THR A 121 17.38 -2.41 19.95
N ALA A 122 16.35 -2.87 20.67
CA ALA A 122 15.03 -2.25 20.66
C ALA A 122 15.07 -0.80 21.16
N LEU A 123 15.82 -0.54 22.25
CA LEU A 123 15.99 0.80 22.80
C LEU A 123 16.68 1.73 21.79
N TRP A 124 17.77 1.27 21.18
CA TRP A 124 18.50 2.04 20.17
C TRP A 124 17.61 2.39 18.97
N LEU A 125 16.80 1.44 18.48
CA LEU A 125 15.84 1.68 17.40
C LEU A 125 14.74 2.67 17.78
N ARG A 126 14.27 2.62 19.03
CA ARG A 126 13.27 3.56 19.56
C ARG A 126 13.81 4.99 19.64
N GLU A 127 15.09 5.13 20.02
CA GLU A 127 15.77 6.43 20.13
C GLU A 127 16.22 6.99 18.77
N ASN A 128 16.56 6.13 17.81
CA ASN A 128 17.18 6.52 16.53
C ASN A 128 16.33 6.19 15.28
N GLY A 129 15.04 5.90 15.44
CA GLY A 129 14.17 5.42 14.35
C GLY A 129 14.15 6.32 13.10
N GLN A 130 14.27 7.65 13.28
CA GLN A 130 14.37 8.61 12.16
C GLN A 130 15.62 8.41 11.29
N ALA A 131 16.75 7.96 11.86
CA ALA A 131 17.97 7.70 11.10
C ALA A 131 17.84 6.47 10.18
N VAL A 132 17.07 5.47 10.61
CA VAL A 132 16.75 4.28 9.78
C VAL A 132 15.84 4.68 8.60
N ALA A 133 14.87 5.56 8.85
CA ALA A 133 14.01 6.12 7.80
C ALA A 133 14.81 6.84 6.70
N LEU A 134 15.75 7.71 7.11
CA LEU A 134 16.60 8.47 6.20
C LEU A 134 17.61 7.59 5.45
N GLY A 135 18.15 6.54 6.08
CA GLY A 135 19.07 5.59 5.45
C GLY A 135 18.44 4.77 4.32
N VAL A 136 17.16 4.41 4.45
CA VAL A 136 16.39 3.72 3.39
C VAL A 136 16.13 4.66 2.20
N VAL A 137 15.78 5.93 2.47
CA VAL A 137 15.60 6.96 1.42
C VAL A 137 16.93 7.22 0.67
N GLY A 138 18.05 7.31 1.39
CA GLY A 138 19.38 7.48 0.80
C GLY A 138 19.78 6.31 -0.13
N ASN A 139 19.50 5.07 0.27
CA ASN A 139 19.78 3.89 -0.54
C ASN A 139 18.86 3.78 -1.78
N ALA A 140 17.59 4.21 -1.68
CA ALA A 140 16.68 4.25 -2.81
C ALA A 140 17.10 5.30 -3.86
N LEU A 141 17.55 6.48 -3.42
CA LEU A 141 18.08 7.52 -4.30
C LEU A 141 19.40 7.11 -4.95
N SER A 142 20.31 6.45 -4.21
CA SER A 142 21.59 5.99 -4.74
C SER A 142 21.43 4.83 -5.74
N LYS A 143 20.38 4.00 -5.61
CA LYS A 143 20.04 2.97 -6.61
C LYS A 143 19.29 3.55 -7.82
N GLY A 144 18.62 4.69 -7.68
CA GLY A 144 17.92 5.38 -8.77
C GLY A 144 18.81 6.25 -9.67
N ILE A 145 19.98 6.68 -9.19
CA ILE A 145 20.96 7.48 -9.94
C ILE A 145 22.07 6.61 -10.56
N GLY A 146 22.05 5.29 -10.31
CA GLY A 146 22.96 4.33 -10.92
C GLY A 146 22.48 3.82 -12.28
N LEU A 147 22.29 4.72 -13.26
CA LEU A 147 22.30 4.44 -14.70
C LEU A 147 22.83 5.67 -15.45
#